data_AF-A0A7V4M640-F1
#
_entry.id   AF-A0A7V4M640-F1
#
_cell.length_a   1.000
_cell.length_b   1.000
_cell.length_c   1.000
_cell.angle_alpha   90.00
_cell.angle_beta   90.00
_cell.angle_gamma   90.00
#
_symmetry.space_group_name_H-M   'P 1'
#
loop_
_entity.id
_entity.type
_entity.pdbx_description
1 polymer ?
#
loop_
_entity_poly.entity_id
_entity_poly.type
_entity_poly.pdbx_seq_one_letter_code
_entity_poly.pdbx_strand_id
1 'polypeptide(L)'
;MRAPPNTRPRRNWLLITFRRWHSWGGLLLSLFILVVAGTGILLNHKDVFFHHGASAGPTGALTTTADLASLPVSFDRALELARGHYGPVPLDKLELKDEHGRLVYKVSRGHGEEIRIDARTGEVFSKYGASLSSNGHAAPHWPKIVADVHTGKMFGVAGKLMVDLTAGVIIALSLTGIYLWAAPLLRRR
;
A
#
# COMPACT_ATOMS: atom_id res chain seq x y z
N MET A 1 -45.70 -41.86 -47.24
CA MET A 1 -44.57 -41.99 -46.28
C MET A 1 -44.08 -40.58 -45.92
N ARG A 2 -44.16 -40.16 -44.65
CA ARG A 2 -43.65 -38.85 -44.19
C ARG A 2 -42.21 -39.03 -43.69
N ALA A 3 -41.26 -38.26 -44.24
CA ALA A 3 -39.87 -38.27 -43.78
C ALA A 3 -39.78 -37.78 -42.32
N PRO A 4 -38.86 -38.35 -41.49
CA PRO A 4 -38.70 -37.91 -40.11
C PRO A 4 -38.11 -36.49 -40.05
N PRO A 5 -38.49 -35.67 -39.06
CA PRO A 5 -37.94 -34.33 -38.89
C PRO A 5 -36.44 -34.39 -38.56
N ASN A 6 -35.64 -33.71 -39.38
CA ASN A 6 -34.21 -33.52 -39.16
C ASN A 6 -33.96 -32.58 -37.97
N THR A 7 -33.75 -33.13 -36.78
CA THR A 7 -33.29 -32.35 -35.62
C THR A 7 -31.78 -32.19 -35.68
N ARG A 8 -31.29 -31.17 -36.40
CA ARG A 8 -29.89 -30.77 -36.27
C ARG A 8 -29.63 -30.34 -34.83
N PRO A 9 -28.64 -30.90 -34.10
CA PRO A 9 -28.35 -30.46 -32.75
C PRO A 9 -27.93 -28.99 -32.81
N ARG A 10 -28.61 -28.13 -32.02
CA ARG A 10 -28.24 -26.72 -31.89
C ARG A 10 -26.80 -26.67 -31.38
N ARG A 11 -25.88 -26.29 -32.27
CA ARG A 11 -24.45 -26.20 -31.99
C ARG A 11 -24.26 -25.22 -30.85
N ASN A 12 -23.81 -25.68 -29.69
CA ASN A 12 -23.52 -24.89 -28.48
C ASN A 12 -22.30 -23.96 -28.67
N TRP A 13 -22.30 -23.18 -29.77
CA TRP A 13 -21.20 -22.33 -30.20
C TRP A 13 -20.89 -21.25 -29.17
N LEU A 14 -21.91 -20.66 -28.56
CA LEU A 14 -21.74 -19.67 -27.48
C LEU A 14 -20.99 -20.25 -26.28
N LEU A 15 -21.33 -21.48 -25.85
CA LEU A 15 -20.67 -22.14 -24.71
C LEU A 15 -19.22 -22.53 -25.04
N ILE A 16 -18.95 -22.96 -26.28
CA ILE A 16 -17.58 -23.28 -26.74
C ILE A 16 -16.73 -22.01 -26.81
N THR A 17 -17.28 -20.93 -27.35
CA THR A 17 -16.62 -19.63 -27.40
C THR A 17 -16.35 -19.11 -26.00
N PHE A 18 -17.34 -19.10 -25.10
CA PHE A 18 -17.18 -18.66 -23.72
C PHE A 18 -16.09 -19.43 -22.98
N ARG A 19 -16.06 -20.76 -23.11
CA ARG A 19 -14.97 -21.59 -22.55
C ARG A 19 -13.60 -21.18 -23.07
N ARG A 20 -13.47 -20.91 -24.38
CA ARG A 20 -12.19 -20.51 -24.98
C ARG A 20 -11.74 -19.15 -24.45
N TRP A 21 -12.64 -18.18 -24.36
CA TRP A 21 -12.38 -16.86 -23.77
C TRP A 21 -12.01 -16.97 -22.29
N HIS A 22 -12.75 -17.77 -21.52
CA HIS A 22 -12.48 -17.98 -20.10
C HIS A 22 -11.13 -18.66 -19.88
N SER A 23 -10.75 -19.65 -20.69
CA SER A 23 -9.47 -20.33 -20.57
C SER A 23 -8.27 -19.43 -20.92
N TRP A 24 -8.34 -18.70 -22.04
CA TRP A 24 -7.23 -17.81 -22.47
C TRP A 24 -7.17 -16.51 -21.64
N GLY A 25 -8.33 -15.90 -21.39
CA GLY A 25 -8.44 -14.74 -20.51
C GLY A 25 -8.06 -15.07 -19.06
N GLY A 26 -8.47 -16.25 -18.58
CA GLY A 26 -8.09 -16.76 -17.26
C GLY A 26 -6.59 -17.01 -17.13
N LEU A 27 -5.93 -17.57 -18.15
CA LEU A 27 -4.47 -17.74 -18.14
C LEU A 27 -3.74 -16.39 -18.00
N LEU A 28 -4.07 -15.42 -18.87
CA LEU A 28 -3.45 -14.10 -18.83
C LEU A 28 -3.71 -13.40 -17.50
N LEU A 29 -4.96 -13.43 -17.03
CA LEU A 29 -5.35 -12.79 -15.77
C LEU A 29 -4.70 -13.47 -14.56
N SER A 30 -4.57 -14.80 -14.56
CA SER A 30 -3.95 -15.55 -13.45
C SER A 30 -2.50 -15.13 -13.19
N LEU A 31 -1.72 -14.86 -14.25
CA LEU A 31 -0.35 -14.37 -14.09
C LEU A 31 -0.31 -13.01 -13.39
N PHE A 32 -1.19 -12.09 -13.81
CA PHE A 32 -1.30 -10.77 -13.19
C PHE A 32 -1.78 -10.85 -11.73
N ILE A 33 -2.79 -11.69 -11.47
CA ILE A 33 -3.32 -11.92 -10.13
C ILE A 33 -2.26 -12.52 -9.19
N LEU A 34 -1.41 -13.44 -9.67
CA LEU A 34 -0.31 -13.98 -8.88
C LEU A 34 0.67 -12.90 -8.44
N VAL A 35 0.99 -11.95 -9.33
CA VAL A 35 1.84 -10.80 -8.98
C VAL A 35 1.15 -9.93 -7.92
N VAL A 36 -0.12 -9.57 -8.11
CA VAL A 36 -0.88 -8.73 -7.16
C VAL A 36 -1.04 -9.40 -5.79
N ALA A 37 -1.33 -10.69 -5.76
CA ALA A 37 -1.45 -11.43 -4.50
C ALA A 37 -0.09 -11.54 -3.79
N GLY A 38 0.99 -11.80 -4.54
CA GLY A 38 2.34 -11.85 -4.00
C GLY A 38 2.81 -10.50 -3.44
N THR A 39 2.57 -9.40 -4.17
CA THR A 39 2.90 -8.05 -3.68
C THR A 39 2.03 -7.65 -2.50
N GLY A 40 0.75 -8.05 -2.48
CA GLY A 40 -0.15 -7.83 -1.34
C GLY A 40 0.37 -8.45 -0.04
N ILE A 41 0.76 -9.74 -0.08
CA ILE A 41 1.37 -10.43 1.07
C ILE A 41 2.66 -9.73 1.51
N LEU A 42 3.53 -9.37 0.55
CA LEU A 42 4.80 -8.70 0.84
C LEU A 42 4.60 -7.35 1.54
N LEU A 43 3.61 -6.56 1.09
CA LEU A 43 3.27 -5.27 1.68
C LEU A 43 2.62 -5.42 3.06
N ASN A 44 1.83 -6.48 3.26
CA ASN A 44 1.19 -6.77 4.53
C ASN A 44 2.21 -7.08 5.64
N HIS A 45 3.30 -7.76 5.27
CA HIS A 45 4.40 -8.15 6.16
C HIS A 45 5.66 -7.32 5.95
N LYS A 46 5.50 -6.04 5.61
CA LYS A 46 6.63 -5.14 5.35
C LYS A 46 7.62 -5.04 6.50
N ASP A 47 7.18 -5.28 7.72
CA ASP A 47 7.98 -5.37 8.94
C ASP A 47 8.94 -6.56 8.94
N VAL A 48 8.48 -7.71 8.43
CA VAL A 48 9.28 -8.95 8.33
C VAL A 48 10.18 -8.93 7.10
N PHE A 49 9.68 -8.42 5.98
CA PHE A 49 10.41 -8.45 4.71
C PHE A 49 11.31 -7.23 4.49
N PHE A 50 10.92 -6.07 5.00
CA PHE A 50 11.69 -4.84 4.95
C PHE A 50 12.04 -4.41 6.37
N HIS A 51 12.87 -5.22 7.04
CA HIS A 51 13.57 -4.81 8.26
C HIS A 51 14.41 -3.57 7.92
N HIS A 52 13.84 -2.39 8.15
CA HIS A 52 14.62 -1.18 8.27
C HIS A 52 15.35 -1.38 9.59
N GLY A 53 16.57 -1.91 9.54
CA GLY A 53 17.44 -1.98 10.71
C GLY A 53 17.34 -0.63 11.40
N ALA A 54 17.03 -0.65 12.70
CA ALA A 54 16.85 0.56 13.50
C ALA A 54 17.93 1.54 13.07
N SER A 55 17.55 2.58 12.33
CA SER A 55 18.51 3.55 11.87
C SER A 55 19.03 4.12 13.17
N ALA A 56 20.26 3.76 13.56
CA ALA A 56 20.92 4.40 14.67
C ALA A 56 20.67 5.89 14.46
N GLY A 57 19.91 6.50 15.36
CA GLY A 57 19.53 7.90 15.22
C GLY A 57 20.78 8.70 14.88
N PRO A 58 20.68 9.78 14.08
CA PRO A 58 21.86 10.46 13.55
C PRO A 58 22.84 10.78 14.69
N THR A 59 23.93 9.99 14.77
CA THR A 59 25.03 10.16 15.74
C THR A 59 26.12 11.07 15.18
N GLY A 60 25.94 11.56 13.95
CA GLY A 60 26.79 12.56 13.33
C GLY A 60 26.38 13.97 13.71
N ALA A 61 27.36 14.86 13.83
CA ALA A 61 27.11 16.30 13.90
C ALA A 61 26.20 16.72 12.73
N LEU A 62 25.12 17.43 13.05
CA LEU A 62 24.19 17.96 12.06
C LEU A 62 24.94 19.02 11.24
N THR A 63 25.33 18.66 10.01
CA THR A 63 25.92 19.59 9.06
C THR A 63 24.83 20.09 8.12
N THR A 64 24.75 21.41 7.98
CA THR A 64 23.78 22.12 7.17
C THR A 64 24.50 23.16 6.36
N THR A 65 24.13 23.30 5.09
CA THR A 65 24.59 24.41 4.23
C THR A 65 23.70 25.63 4.35
N ALA A 66 22.54 25.49 4.98
CA ALA A 66 21.63 26.59 5.29
C ALA A 66 21.93 27.13 6.69
N ASP A 67 22.00 28.45 6.82
CA ASP A 67 22.13 29.11 8.12
C ASP A 67 20.82 28.93 8.91
N LEU A 68 20.80 27.98 9.86
CA LEU A 68 19.61 27.71 10.69
C LEU A 68 19.18 28.94 11.49
N ALA A 69 20.08 29.89 11.78
CA ALA A 69 19.75 31.11 12.51
C ALA A 69 18.95 32.10 11.66
N SER A 70 18.99 31.97 10.33
CA SER A 70 18.28 32.83 9.38
C SER A 70 16.86 32.35 9.04
N LEU A 71 16.46 31.16 9.53
CA LEU A 71 15.14 30.61 9.26
C LEU A 71 14.06 31.32 10.10
N PRO A 72 12.93 31.74 9.49
CA PRO A 72 11.81 32.35 10.23
C PRO A 72 11.23 31.45 11.33
N VAL A 73 11.32 30.13 11.17
CA VAL A 73 10.98 29.15 12.20
C VAL A 73 12.25 28.38 12.57
N SER A 74 12.81 28.72 13.72
CA SER A 74 13.97 28.02 14.28
C SER A 74 13.65 26.57 14.59
N PHE A 75 14.70 25.75 14.64
CA PHE A 75 14.58 24.34 15.02
C PHE A 75 13.92 24.17 16.40
N ASP A 76 14.22 25.06 17.34
CA ASP A 76 13.62 25.07 18.67
C ASP A 76 12.12 25.32 18.62
N ARG A 77 11.68 26.26 17.75
CA ARG A 77 10.25 26.54 17.56
C ARG A 77 9.52 25.38 16.90
N ALA A 78 10.14 24.71 15.93
CA ALA A 78 9.59 23.50 15.30
C ALA A 78 9.48 22.33 16.31
N LEU A 79 10.49 22.17 17.18
CA LEU A 79 10.49 21.15 18.23
C LEU A 79 9.45 21.45 19.31
N GLU A 80 9.25 22.72 19.66
CA GLU A 80 8.22 23.17 20.59
C GLU A 80 6.81 22.93 20.04
N LEU A 81 6.55 23.25 18.76
CA LEU A 81 5.28 22.95 18.09
C LEU A 81 5.03 21.44 18.01
N ALA A 82 6.07 20.65 17.72
CA ALA A 82 5.99 19.19 17.73
C ALA A 82 5.67 18.65 19.13
N ARG A 83 6.34 19.14 20.19
CA ARG A 83 6.09 18.74 21.59
C ARG A 83 4.72 19.21 22.10
N GLY A 84 4.25 20.38 21.69
CA GLY A 84 2.90 20.86 21.98
C GLY A 84 1.81 19.98 21.38
N HIS A 85 2.08 19.38 20.22
CA HIS A 85 1.15 18.47 19.54
C HIS A 85 1.23 17.02 20.05
N TYR A 86 2.43 16.53 20.36
CA TYR A 86 2.66 15.12 20.74
C TYR A 86 2.76 14.86 22.25
N GLY A 87 2.84 15.90 23.07
CA GLY A 87 3.18 15.78 24.49
C GLY A 87 4.68 15.48 24.71
N PRO A 88 5.12 15.28 25.96
CA PRO A 88 6.53 15.03 26.32
C PRO A 88 6.94 13.59 26.00
N VAL A 89 6.91 13.22 24.72
CA VAL A 89 7.27 11.87 24.24
C VAL A 89 8.55 11.97 23.39
N PRO A 90 9.51 11.04 23.51
CA PRO A 90 10.72 11.04 22.69
C PRO A 90 10.36 10.93 21.19
N LEU A 91 10.94 11.81 20.39
CA LEU A 91 10.81 11.82 18.93
C LEU A 91 11.92 10.94 18.34
N ASP A 92 11.58 10.07 17.39
CA ASP A 92 12.53 9.08 16.84
C ASP A 92 13.39 9.63 15.70
N LYS A 93 12.88 10.60 14.92
CA LYS A 93 13.63 11.21 13.82
C LYS A 93 13.14 12.63 13.52
N LEU A 94 14.04 13.59 13.33
CA LEU A 94 13.71 14.94 12.86
C LEU A 94 14.63 15.30 11.68
N GLU A 95 14.09 15.36 10.47
CA GLU A 95 14.84 15.63 9.24
C GLU A 95 14.32 16.89 8.56
N LEU A 96 15.20 17.86 8.26
CA LEU A 96 14.83 18.98 7.39
C LEU A 96 15.08 18.57 5.94
N LYS A 97 14.03 18.62 5.10
CA LYS A 97 14.14 18.28 3.67
C LYS A 97 13.65 19.45 2.82
N ASP A 98 14.39 19.79 1.78
CA ASP A 98 13.92 20.68 0.72
C ASP A 98 13.02 19.88 -0.23
N GLU A 99 11.73 20.22 -0.31
CA GLU A 99 10.81 19.75 -1.34
C GLU A 99 10.40 20.94 -2.21
N HIS A 100 10.97 21.01 -3.43
CA HIS A 100 10.63 21.99 -4.47
C HIS A 100 10.75 23.46 -4.03
N GLY A 101 11.83 23.82 -3.32
CA GLY A 101 12.04 25.20 -2.81
C GLY A 101 11.18 25.55 -1.58
N ARG A 102 10.70 24.52 -0.87
CA ARG A 102 10.06 24.63 0.44
C ARG A 102 10.81 23.76 1.43
N LEU A 103 11.30 24.39 2.49
CA LEU A 103 11.94 23.72 3.62
C LEU A 103 10.86 23.10 4.51
N VAL A 104 10.90 21.78 4.70
CA VAL A 104 9.91 21.04 5.50
C VAL A 104 10.62 20.15 6.53
N TYR A 105 10.28 20.34 7.81
CA TYR A 105 10.72 19.51 8.92
C TYR A 105 9.88 18.24 9.01
N LYS A 106 10.48 17.08 8.76
CA LYS A 106 9.89 15.74 8.91
C LYS A 106 10.18 15.20 10.29
N VAL A 107 9.17 15.19 11.15
CA VAL A 107 9.18 14.59 12.48
C VAL A 107 8.58 13.19 12.36
N SER A 108 9.36 12.14 12.62
CA SER A 108 8.89 10.74 12.61
C SER A 108 8.83 10.19 14.02
N ARG A 109 7.71 9.55 14.35
CA ARG A 109 7.52 8.70 15.55
C ARG A 109 7.58 7.24 15.12
N GLY A 110 8.26 6.41 15.90
CA GLY A 110 8.69 5.03 15.65
C GLY A 110 7.58 4.01 15.40
N HIS A 111 6.31 4.46 15.37
CA HIS A 111 5.15 3.70 14.92
C HIS A 111 4.65 4.11 13.52
N GLY A 112 5.48 4.80 12.72
CA GLY A 112 5.18 5.19 11.33
C GLY A 112 4.28 6.41 11.19
N GLU A 113 4.10 7.16 12.28
CA GLU A 113 3.40 8.44 12.28
C GLU A 113 4.42 9.55 12.02
N GLU A 114 4.36 10.13 10.82
CA GLU A 114 5.25 11.21 10.39
C GLU A 114 4.43 12.48 10.22
N ILE A 115 4.87 13.55 10.89
CA ILE A 115 4.39 14.91 10.72
C ILE A 115 5.45 15.72 9.96
N ARG A 116 4.99 16.59 9.10
CA ARG A 116 5.74 17.49 8.23
C ARG A 116 5.39 18.92 8.64
N ILE A 117 6.33 19.68 9.13
CA ILE A 117 6.13 21.08 9.52
C ILE A 117 6.81 21.95 8.47
N ASP A 118 6.08 22.84 7.81
CA ASP A 118 6.68 23.80 6.87
C ASP A 118 7.52 24.83 7.65
N ALA A 119 8.80 24.98 7.29
CA ALA A 119 9.76 25.84 8.00
C ALA A 119 9.56 27.34 7.73
N ARG A 120 8.69 27.73 6.78
CA ARG A 120 8.38 29.12 6.45
C ARG A 120 7.02 29.55 7.01
N THR A 121 6.03 28.67 7.06
CA THR A 121 4.67 29.01 7.52
C THR A 121 4.34 28.45 8.90
N GLY A 122 5.08 27.45 9.40
CA GLY A 122 4.77 26.75 10.64
C GLY A 122 3.57 25.80 10.55
N GLU A 123 3.04 25.58 9.34
CA GLU A 123 1.90 24.68 9.13
C GLU A 123 2.32 23.22 9.29
N VAL A 124 1.50 22.48 10.04
CA VAL A 124 1.73 21.08 10.39
C VAL A 124 0.89 20.20 9.47
N PHE A 125 1.54 19.34 8.70
CA PHE A 125 0.94 18.42 7.75
C PHE A 125 1.26 16.98 8.14
N SER A 126 0.32 16.04 8.06
CA SER A 126 0.66 14.61 8.17
C SER A 126 1.37 14.11 6.90
N LYS A 127 2.11 12.99 6.99
CA LYS A 127 2.65 12.20 5.85
C LYS A 127 1.68 12.03 4.67
N TYR A 128 0.38 12.07 4.94
CA TYR A 128 -0.71 11.89 3.99
C TYR A 128 -1.39 13.19 3.53
N GLY A 129 -0.76 14.36 3.73
CA GLY A 129 -1.21 15.64 3.19
C GLY A 129 -2.36 16.31 3.93
N ALA A 130 -2.74 15.83 5.12
CA ALA A 130 -3.71 16.51 5.96
C ALA A 130 -3.03 17.71 6.66
N SER A 131 -3.38 18.93 6.26
CA SER A 131 -3.15 20.13 7.08
C SER A 131 -3.90 19.93 8.39
N LEU A 132 -3.17 19.84 9.50
CA LEU A 132 -3.74 19.88 10.83
C LEU A 132 -4.04 21.36 11.14
N SER A 133 -5.03 21.90 10.41
CA SER A 133 -5.59 23.21 10.71
C SER A 133 -6.14 23.18 12.13
N SER A 134 -5.87 24.23 12.89
CA SER A 134 -6.14 24.38 14.33
C SER A 134 -7.62 24.32 14.74
N ASN A 135 -8.52 23.85 13.87
CA ASN A 135 -9.98 23.88 14.02
C ASN A 135 -10.63 22.49 13.94
N GLY A 136 -9.95 21.43 14.38
CA GLY A 136 -10.60 20.22 14.90
C GLY A 136 -11.51 19.42 13.96
N HIS A 137 -11.49 19.65 12.64
CA HIS A 137 -12.23 18.86 11.67
C HIS A 137 -11.26 18.07 10.81
N ALA A 138 -10.86 16.92 11.36
CA ALA A 138 -10.07 15.91 10.66
C ALA A 138 -10.89 15.41 9.46
N ALA A 139 -10.61 15.92 8.26
CA ALA A 139 -11.17 15.36 7.05
C ALA A 139 -10.76 13.88 6.94
N PRO A 140 -11.70 12.95 6.66
CA PRO A 140 -11.39 11.54 6.56
C PRO A 140 -10.42 11.29 5.41
N HIS A 141 -9.25 10.74 5.74
CA HIS A 141 -8.20 10.39 4.78
C HIS A 141 -8.54 9.08 4.08
N TRP A 142 -9.43 9.15 3.09
CA TRP A 142 -9.83 7.99 2.29
C TRP A 142 -8.66 7.10 1.81
N PRO A 143 -7.51 7.64 1.35
CA PRO A 143 -6.39 6.78 0.92
C PRO A 143 -5.83 5.89 2.04
N LYS A 144 -5.71 6.42 3.26
CA LYS A 144 -5.22 5.64 4.40
C LYS A 144 -6.29 4.69 4.93
N ILE A 145 -7.56 5.09 4.93
CA ILE A 145 -8.67 4.18 5.27
C ILE A 145 -8.69 2.99 4.31
N VAL A 146 -8.64 3.25 3.00
CA VAL A 146 -8.58 2.21 1.96
C VAL A 146 -7.34 1.32 2.15
N ALA A 147 -6.18 1.89 2.47
CA ALA A 147 -4.97 1.12 2.73
C ALA A 147 -5.07 0.26 4.01
N ASP A 148 -5.63 0.78 5.09
CA ASP A 148 -5.80 0.07 6.37
C ASP A 148 -6.85 -1.04 6.25
N VAL A 149 -7.87 -0.85 5.41
CA VAL A 149 -8.85 -1.89 5.03
C VAL A 149 -8.16 -2.95 4.17
N HIS A 150 -7.41 -2.54 3.15
CA HIS A 150 -6.75 -3.45 2.22
C HIS A 150 -5.66 -4.30 2.88
N THR A 151 -4.93 -3.76 3.85
CA THR A 151 -3.93 -4.49 4.65
C THR A 151 -4.55 -5.28 5.80
N GLY A 152 -5.86 -5.16 6.04
CA GLY A 152 -6.53 -5.78 7.19
C GLY A 152 -6.11 -5.19 8.54
N LYS A 153 -5.26 -4.15 8.55
CA LYS A 153 -4.76 -3.49 9.76
C LYS A 153 -5.88 -2.88 10.58
N MET A 154 -6.98 -2.47 9.93
CA MET A 154 -8.16 -1.94 10.62
C MET A 154 -8.79 -2.93 11.64
N PHE A 155 -8.61 -4.24 11.45
CA PHE A 155 -9.11 -5.28 12.36
C PHE A 155 -7.97 -5.99 13.14
N GLY A 156 -6.78 -5.40 13.15
CA GLY A 156 -5.61 -5.95 13.84
C GLY A 156 -5.10 -7.26 13.23
N VAL A 157 -4.61 -8.16 14.08
CA VAL A 157 -3.97 -9.42 13.66
C VAL A 157 -4.93 -10.35 12.92
N ALA A 158 -6.19 -10.43 13.36
CA ALA A 158 -7.20 -11.26 12.71
C ALA A 158 -7.50 -10.80 11.28
N GLY A 159 -7.59 -9.48 11.07
CA GLY A 159 -7.75 -8.91 9.72
C GLY A 159 -6.54 -9.18 8.83
N LYS A 160 -5.34 -9.02 9.37
CA LYS A 160 -4.08 -9.33 8.67
C LYS A 160 -4.06 -10.78 8.16
N LEU A 161 -4.38 -11.74 9.03
CA LEU A 161 -4.46 -13.17 8.69
C LEU A 161 -5.54 -13.48 7.66
N MET A 162 -6.70 -12.82 7.75
CA MET A 162 -7.79 -13.03 6.79
C MET A 162 -7.38 -12.58 5.37
N VAL A 163 -6.69 -11.44 5.26
CA VAL A 163 -6.16 -10.96 3.97
C VAL A 163 -5.10 -11.92 3.42
N ASP A 164 -4.19 -12.43 4.26
CA ASP A 164 -3.19 -13.41 3.84
C ASP A 164 -3.81 -14.73 3.39
N LEU A 165 -4.81 -15.23 4.11
CA LEU A 165 -5.55 -16.43 3.73
C LEU A 165 -6.25 -16.22 2.38
N THR A 166 -6.87 -15.06 2.18
CA THR A 166 -7.53 -14.71 0.92
C THR A 166 -6.53 -14.67 -0.23
N ALA A 167 -5.35 -14.06 -0.03
CA ALA A 167 -4.28 -14.05 -1.01
C ALA A 167 -3.78 -15.48 -1.32
N GLY A 168 -3.62 -16.32 -0.30
CA GLY A 168 -3.24 -17.73 -0.46
C GLY A 168 -4.26 -18.53 -1.29
N VAL A 169 -5.55 -18.34 -1.05
CA VAL A 169 -6.63 -18.96 -1.83
C VAL A 169 -6.61 -18.49 -3.27
N ILE A 170 -6.42 -17.19 -3.50
CA ILE A 170 -6.33 -16.61 -4.85
C ILE A 170 -5.13 -17.17 -5.62
N ILE A 171 -3.98 -17.32 -4.95
CA ILE A 171 -2.79 -17.95 -5.52
C ILE A 171 -3.09 -19.41 -5.89
N ALA A 172 -3.67 -20.18 -4.96
CA ALA A 172 -4.02 -21.59 -5.20
C ALA A 172 -5.00 -21.76 -6.38
N LEU A 173 -6.03 -20.91 -6.47
CA LEU A 173 -6.97 -20.90 -7.59
C LEU A 173 -6.29 -20.52 -8.92
N SER A 174 -5.36 -19.56 -8.87
CA SER A 174 -4.60 -19.14 -10.06
C SER A 174 -3.69 -20.27 -10.56
N LEU A 175 -2.95 -20.92 -9.67
CA LEU A 175 -2.07 -22.06 -9.99
C LEU A 175 -2.87 -23.25 -10.53
N THR A 176 -4.00 -23.57 -9.92
CA THR A 176 -4.86 -24.66 -10.41
C THR A 176 -5.48 -24.33 -11.76
N GLY A 177 -5.87 -23.08 -12.02
CA GLY A 177 -6.32 -22.61 -13.33
C GLY A 177 -5.25 -22.76 -14.42
N ILE A 178 -4.01 -22.35 -14.14
CA ILE A 178 -2.87 -22.53 -15.06
C ILE A 178 -2.60 -24.02 -15.31
N TYR A 179 -2.59 -24.84 -14.26
CA TYR A 179 -2.39 -26.29 -14.38
C TYR A 179 -3.45 -26.94 -15.26
N LEU A 180 -4.74 -26.64 -15.05
CA LEU A 180 -5.82 -27.20 -15.86
C LEU A 180 -5.76 -26.74 -17.32
N TRP A 181 -5.26 -25.52 -17.57
CA TRP A 181 -5.00 -25.04 -18.92
C TRP A 181 -3.85 -25.82 -19.59
N ALA A 182 -2.76 -26.09 -18.86
CA ALA A 182 -1.57 -26.78 -19.37
C ALA A 182 -1.71 -28.32 -19.46
N ALA A 183 -2.50 -28.95 -18.59
CA ALA A 183 -2.70 -30.39 -18.52
C ALA A 183 -3.09 -31.05 -19.88
N PRO A 184 -4.03 -30.52 -20.68
CA PRO A 184 -4.34 -31.08 -21.99
C PRO A 184 -3.23 -30.90 -23.03
N LEU A 185 -2.31 -29.95 -22.86
CA LEU A 185 -1.12 -29.81 -23.71
C LEU A 185 -0.05 -30.84 -23.34
N LEU A 186 0.11 -31.12 -22.04
CA LEU A 186 1.07 -32.10 -21.54
C LEU A 186 0.68 -33.56 -21.86
N ARG A 187 -0.61 -33.90 -21.78
CA ARG A 187 -1.12 -35.27 -22.06
C ARG A 187 -1.23 -35.62 -23.55
N ARG A 188 -0.88 -34.69 -24.45
CA ARG A 188 -0.89 -34.89 -25.91
C ARG A 188 0.51 -35.19 -26.49
N ARG A 189 1.51 -35.33 -25.62
CA ARG A 189 2.83 -35.90 -25.92
C ARG A 189 2.90 -37.29 -25.31
#